data_AF-A0A350DQ08-F1
#
_entry.id   AF-A0A350DQ08-F1
#
_cell.length_a   1.000
_cell.length_b   1.000
_cell.length_c   1.000
_cell.angle_alpha   90.00
_cell.angle_beta   90.00
_cell.angle_gamma   90.00
#
_symmetry.space_group_name_H-M   'P 1'
#
loop_
_entity.id
_entity.type
_entity.pdbx_description
1 polymer ?
#
loop_
_entity_poly.entity_id
_entity_poly.type
_entity_poly.pdbx_seq_one_letter_code
_entity_poly.pdbx_strand_id
1 'polypeptide(L)'
;VLVLCEDITQTSSRVALSIRQAAKNEAIKMAAATKTQSWLAEPVKRIGQGVQSPVYIIDVIQTKLEDISKVSVVATPEDITKLGFKVADAIANLADDLAQIADAQRAQQDADEASDPMQALAQQIAYDLIQADKPLVVSGTSLSSIALIEAAAQITQALTQKRAAIKAAEQQQVEAHNAKVEAAEAQAATAQQSEDKDLSAKPNKPETGVDTEAQDDVEREPATKLELKEVNKNYHAQAGIYLAVPDANSIGVCMLGGQSVE
;
A
#
# COMPACT_ATOMS: atom_id res chain seq x y z
N VAL A 1 -3.10 -10.28 3.28
CA VAL A 1 -4.05 -10.86 4.25
C VAL A 1 -3.24 -11.63 5.28
N LEU A 2 -3.58 -11.51 6.55
CA LEU A 2 -2.97 -12.26 7.65
C LEU A 2 -4.05 -13.08 8.35
N VAL A 3 -3.92 -14.41 8.38
CA VAL A 3 -4.80 -15.30 9.14
C VAL A 3 -4.04 -15.79 10.36
N LEU A 4 -4.56 -15.49 11.55
CA LEU A 4 -4.03 -15.87 12.84
C LEU A 4 -4.94 -16.92 13.50
N CYS A 5 -4.40 -18.12 13.64
CA CYS A 5 -4.90 -19.21 14.46
C CYS A 5 -6.36 -19.60 14.22
N GLU A 6 -6.79 -19.58 12.96
CA GLU A 6 -8.17 -19.86 12.58
C GLU A 6 -8.25 -20.59 11.23
N ASP A 7 -8.78 -21.81 11.25
CA ASP A 7 -9.09 -22.56 10.03
C ASP A 7 -10.46 -22.13 9.47
N ILE A 8 -10.44 -20.98 8.80
CA ILE A 8 -11.62 -20.44 8.11
C ILE A 8 -12.15 -21.35 7.00
N THR A 9 -11.42 -22.39 6.57
CA THR A 9 -11.98 -23.34 5.60
C THR A 9 -13.08 -24.20 6.21
N GLN A 10 -13.02 -24.40 7.54
CA GLN A 10 -14.03 -25.12 8.31
C GLN A 10 -15.01 -24.15 9.00
N THR A 11 -14.51 -23.06 9.57
CA THR A 11 -15.34 -22.17 10.39
C THR A 11 -16.07 -21.08 9.61
N SER A 12 -15.53 -20.66 8.46
CA SER A 12 -16.13 -19.61 7.62
C SER A 12 -15.81 -19.79 6.14
N SER A 13 -16.38 -20.85 5.55
CA SER A 13 -16.11 -21.26 4.15
C SER A 13 -16.33 -20.16 3.11
N ARG A 14 -17.29 -19.26 3.33
CA ARG A 14 -17.52 -18.09 2.47
C ARG A 14 -16.37 -17.08 2.54
N VAL A 15 -15.83 -16.85 3.73
CA VAL A 15 -14.68 -15.96 3.91
C VAL A 15 -13.43 -16.60 3.33
N ALA A 16 -13.23 -17.92 3.50
CA ALA A 16 -12.15 -18.63 2.83
C ALA A 16 -12.20 -18.47 1.30
N LEU A 17 -13.39 -18.57 0.69
CA LEU A 17 -13.56 -18.29 -0.74
C LEU A 17 -13.22 -16.84 -1.10
N SER A 18 -13.68 -15.87 -0.31
CA SER A 18 -13.37 -14.45 -0.52
C SER A 18 -11.86 -14.18 -0.45
N ILE A 19 -11.14 -14.80 0.48
CA ILE A 19 -9.67 -14.68 0.57
C ILE A 19 -9.00 -15.30 -0.66
N ARG A 20 -9.47 -16.45 -1.16
CA ARG A 20 -8.99 -17.02 -2.42
C ARG A 20 -9.20 -16.10 -3.63
N GLN A 21 -10.29 -15.34 -3.66
CA GLN A 21 -10.47 -14.33 -4.70
C GLN A 21 -9.57 -13.11 -4.48
N ALA A 22 -9.39 -12.66 -3.23
CA ALA A 22 -8.49 -11.56 -2.90
C ALA A 22 -7.02 -11.86 -3.24
N ALA A 23 -6.59 -13.12 -3.12
CA ALA A 23 -5.27 -13.58 -3.55
C ALA A 23 -5.03 -13.36 -5.05
N LYS A 24 -6.06 -13.26 -5.89
CA LYS A 24 -5.93 -13.00 -7.33
C LYS A 24 -5.84 -11.52 -7.68
N ASN A 25 -6.02 -10.61 -6.71
CA ASN A 25 -6.04 -9.17 -6.99
C ASN A 25 -4.73 -8.68 -7.60
N GLU A 26 -3.59 -9.26 -7.23
CA GLU A 26 -2.30 -8.89 -7.82
C GLU A 26 -2.24 -9.18 -9.33
N ALA A 27 -2.69 -10.36 -9.76
CA ALA A 27 -2.80 -10.68 -11.18
C ALA A 27 -3.77 -9.73 -11.92
N ILE A 28 -4.85 -9.31 -11.27
CA ILE A 28 -5.80 -8.33 -11.83
C ILE A 28 -5.14 -6.95 -11.99
N LYS A 29 -4.32 -6.53 -11.02
CA LYS A 29 -3.55 -5.28 -11.10
C LYS A 29 -2.54 -5.31 -12.25
N MET A 30 -1.81 -6.42 -12.40
CA MET A 30 -0.87 -6.61 -13.52
C MET A 30 -1.58 -6.54 -14.89
N ALA A 31 -2.75 -7.18 -14.99
CA ALA A 31 -3.56 -7.12 -16.19
C ALA A 31 -4.04 -5.69 -16.48
N ALA A 32 -4.47 -4.95 -15.46
CA ALA A 32 -4.87 -3.55 -15.59
C ALA A 32 -3.71 -2.65 -16.05
N ALA A 33 -2.49 -2.87 -15.53
CA ALA A 33 -1.28 -2.17 -15.99
C ALA A 33 -0.99 -2.44 -17.48
N THR A 34 -1.35 -3.61 -17.98
CA THR A 34 -1.21 -3.99 -19.40
C THR A 34 -2.47 -3.64 -20.22
N LYS A 35 -3.39 -2.83 -19.68
CA LYS A 35 -4.67 -2.43 -20.31
C LYS A 35 -5.54 -3.62 -20.73
N THR A 36 -5.39 -4.75 -20.05
CA THR A 36 -6.18 -5.96 -20.26
C THR A 36 -7.36 -5.98 -19.29
N GLN A 37 -8.54 -6.35 -19.79
CA GLN A 37 -9.76 -6.18 -19.03
C GLN A 37 -9.95 -7.32 -18.04
N SER A 38 -10.39 -6.99 -16.82
CA SER A 38 -10.42 -7.92 -15.69
C SER A 38 -11.36 -9.12 -15.87
N TRP A 39 -12.37 -9.02 -16.74
CA TRP A 39 -13.30 -10.13 -17.05
C TRP A 39 -12.69 -11.18 -17.98
N LEU A 40 -11.57 -10.89 -18.64
CA LEU A 40 -10.87 -11.83 -19.51
C LEU A 40 -10.02 -12.80 -18.68
N ALA A 41 -10.66 -13.83 -18.13
CA ALA A 41 -10.04 -14.74 -17.17
C ALA A 41 -8.74 -15.39 -17.67
N GLU A 42 -8.67 -15.79 -18.94
CA GLU A 42 -7.50 -16.47 -19.51
C GLU A 42 -6.31 -15.51 -19.71
N PRO A 43 -6.48 -14.33 -20.33
CA PRO A 43 -5.44 -13.31 -20.38
C PRO A 43 -4.95 -12.85 -19.00
N VAL A 44 -5.85 -12.59 -18.05
CA VAL A 44 -5.46 -12.17 -16.69
C VAL A 44 -4.60 -13.24 -16.03
N LYS A 45 -5.00 -14.52 -16.15
CA LYS A 45 -4.24 -15.64 -15.61
C LYS A 45 -2.86 -15.78 -16.26
N ARG A 46 -2.76 -15.57 -17.59
CA ARG A 46 -1.50 -15.65 -18.33
C ARG A 46 -0.54 -14.51 -17.95
N ILE A 47 -1.05 -13.28 -17.85
CA ILE A 47 -0.25 -12.11 -17.46
C ILE A 47 0.24 -12.25 -16.03
N GLY A 48 -0.64 -12.67 -15.11
CA GLY A 48 -0.28 -12.84 -13.70
C GLY A 48 0.73 -13.96 -13.44
N GLN A 49 0.90 -14.92 -14.36
CA GLN A 49 1.85 -16.04 -14.23
C GLN A 49 1.81 -16.79 -12.88
N GLY A 50 0.64 -16.84 -12.24
CA GLY A 50 0.48 -17.45 -10.92
C GLY A 50 0.90 -16.57 -9.73
N VAL A 51 1.30 -15.32 -9.95
CA VAL A 51 1.54 -14.34 -8.88
C VAL A 51 0.25 -14.06 -8.12
N GLN A 52 0.36 -14.07 -6.80
CA GLN A 52 -0.76 -13.87 -5.88
C GLN A 52 -0.47 -12.72 -4.92
N SER A 53 -1.53 -12.04 -4.48
CA SER A 53 -1.47 -11.09 -3.37
C SER A 53 -0.98 -11.83 -2.11
N PRO A 54 -0.13 -11.22 -1.26
CA PRO A 54 0.40 -11.89 -0.08
C PRO A 54 -0.70 -12.36 0.89
N VAL A 55 -0.74 -13.66 1.16
CA VAL A 55 -1.59 -14.29 2.19
C VAL A 55 -0.68 -15.04 3.17
N TYR A 56 -0.74 -14.67 4.43
CA TYR A 56 -0.02 -15.32 5.52
C TYR A 56 -0.99 -16.16 6.33
N ILE A 57 -0.59 -17.39 6.64
CA ILE A 57 -1.40 -18.32 7.43
C ILE A 57 -0.54 -18.83 8.57
N ILE A 58 -0.90 -18.43 9.79
CA ILE A 58 -0.23 -18.89 10.99
C ILE A 58 -1.28 -19.62 11.80
N ASP A 59 -1.09 -20.90 12.03
CA ASP A 59 -2.08 -21.73 12.73
C ASP A 59 -1.40 -22.84 13.54
N VAL A 60 -2.15 -23.55 14.36
CA VAL A 60 -1.68 -24.72 15.13
C VAL A 60 -1.67 -26.00 14.31
N ILE A 61 -2.36 -26.00 13.17
CA ILE A 61 -2.43 -27.11 12.22
C ILE A 61 -2.24 -26.60 10.79
N GLN A 62 -1.90 -27.52 9.89
CA GLN A 62 -1.85 -27.22 8.47
C GLN A 62 -3.28 -27.10 7.92
N THR A 63 -3.60 -25.98 7.28
CA THR A 63 -4.93 -25.70 6.74
C THR A 63 -4.98 -25.85 5.22
N LYS A 64 -6.18 -26.03 4.67
CA LYS A 64 -6.38 -26.13 3.21
C LYS A 64 -6.10 -24.82 2.45
N LEU A 65 -5.89 -23.70 3.13
CA LEU A 65 -5.59 -22.41 2.49
C LEU A 65 -4.09 -22.21 2.19
N GLU A 66 -3.24 -23.16 2.58
CA GLU A 66 -1.81 -23.10 2.29
C GLU A 66 -1.51 -23.00 0.79
N ASP A 67 -2.38 -23.52 -0.06
CA ASP A 67 -2.25 -23.49 -1.53
C ASP A 67 -2.25 -22.07 -2.14
N ILE A 68 -2.76 -21.07 -1.41
CA ILE A 68 -2.71 -19.66 -1.79
C ILE A 68 -1.78 -18.83 -0.88
N SER A 69 -1.10 -19.47 0.06
CA SER A 69 -0.28 -18.76 1.04
C SER A 69 1.08 -18.39 0.46
N LYS A 70 1.55 -17.18 0.79
CA LYS A 70 2.93 -16.77 0.58
C LYS A 70 3.84 -17.47 1.59
N VAL A 71 3.38 -17.56 2.83
CA VAL A 71 4.03 -18.30 3.92
C VAL A 71 2.93 -18.93 4.77
N SER A 72 3.11 -20.22 5.10
CA SER A 72 2.32 -20.92 6.12
C SER A 72 3.24 -21.37 7.25
N VAL A 73 2.83 -21.10 8.49
CA VAL A 73 3.57 -21.49 9.69
C VAL A 73 2.64 -22.28 10.60
N VAL A 74 3.12 -23.44 11.03
CA VAL A 74 2.50 -24.24 12.08
C VAL A 74 3.28 -24.04 13.37
N ALA A 75 2.63 -23.52 14.41
CA ALA A 75 3.28 -23.16 15.67
C ALA A 75 2.37 -23.41 16.88
N THR A 76 2.94 -23.31 18.09
CA THR A 76 2.14 -23.40 19.33
C THR A 76 1.28 -22.13 19.52
N PRO A 77 0.12 -22.20 20.19
CA PRO A 77 -0.71 -21.01 20.43
C PRO A 77 0.05 -19.84 21.09
N GLU A 78 0.99 -20.16 21.97
CA GLU A 78 1.84 -19.18 22.65
C GLU A 78 2.77 -18.48 21.67
N ASP A 79 3.41 -19.22 20.77
CA ASP A 79 4.33 -18.65 19.79
C ASP A 79 3.60 -17.87 18.70
N ILE A 80 2.38 -18.28 18.33
CA ILE A 80 1.50 -17.51 17.43
C ILE A 80 1.14 -16.17 18.06
N THR A 81 0.81 -16.17 19.36
CA THR A 81 0.54 -14.95 20.11
C THR A 81 1.77 -14.02 20.15
N LYS A 82 2.95 -14.56 20.47
CA LYS A 82 4.22 -13.80 20.48
C LYS A 82 4.53 -13.22 19.10
N LEU A 83 4.34 -14.00 18.04
CA LEU A 83 4.50 -13.52 16.67
C LEU A 83 3.52 -12.39 16.36
N GLY A 84 2.26 -12.51 16.78
CA GLY A 84 1.25 -11.48 16.60
C GLY A 84 1.63 -10.15 17.26
N PHE A 85 2.12 -10.18 18.50
CA PHE A 85 2.62 -8.97 19.17
C PHE A 85 3.87 -8.40 18.49
N LYS A 86 4.82 -9.25 18.10
CA LYS A 86 6.00 -8.82 17.31
C LYS A 86 5.62 -8.16 15.99
N VAL A 87 4.57 -8.65 15.32
CA VAL A 87 4.03 -8.03 14.10
C VAL A 87 3.44 -6.65 14.42
N ALA A 88 2.66 -6.50 15.49
CA ALA A 88 2.12 -5.21 15.90
C ALA A 88 3.24 -4.21 16.22
N ASP A 89 4.26 -4.63 16.97
CA ASP A 89 5.43 -3.80 17.30
C ASP A 89 6.23 -3.43 16.05
N ALA A 90 6.44 -4.38 15.13
CA ALA A 90 7.11 -4.10 13.87
C ALA A 90 6.35 -3.03 13.08
N ILE A 91 5.03 -3.11 13.01
CA ILE A 91 4.18 -2.11 12.33
C ILE A 91 4.28 -0.74 13.01
N ALA A 92 4.20 -0.70 14.33
CA ALA A 92 4.30 0.54 15.10
C ALA A 92 5.67 1.23 14.94
N ASN A 93 6.74 0.47 14.74
CA ASN A 93 8.10 0.99 14.56
C ASN A 93 8.45 1.35 13.11
N LEU A 94 7.57 1.10 12.13
CA LEU A 94 7.79 1.51 10.75
C LEU A 94 7.72 3.05 10.61
N ALA A 95 8.47 3.57 9.66
CA ALA A 95 8.44 4.98 9.30
C ALA A 95 7.05 5.38 8.75
N ASP A 96 6.73 6.67 8.78
CA ASP A 96 5.46 7.18 8.24
C ASP A 96 5.53 7.45 6.72
N ASP A 97 6.69 7.24 6.09
CA ASP A 97 6.90 7.38 4.65
C ASP A 97 7.16 6.01 4.00
N LEU A 98 6.35 5.66 3.00
CA LEU A 98 6.46 4.40 2.24
C LEU A 98 7.83 4.24 1.55
N ALA A 99 8.46 5.33 1.11
CA ALA A 99 9.78 5.27 0.49
C ALA A 99 10.84 4.83 1.49
N GLN A 100 10.82 5.42 2.70
CA GLN A 100 11.74 5.07 3.78
C GLN A 100 11.54 3.63 4.26
N ILE A 101 10.29 3.15 4.30
CA ILE A 101 9.98 1.76 4.61
C ILE A 101 10.60 0.82 3.56
N ALA A 102 10.48 1.14 2.27
CA ALA A 102 11.05 0.32 1.19
C ALA A 102 12.59 0.31 1.20
N ASP A 103 13.22 1.41 1.60
CA ASP A 103 14.67 1.50 1.76
C ASP A 103 15.16 0.68 2.96
N ALA A 104 14.48 0.80 4.09
CA ALA A 104 14.79 0.02 5.29
C ALA A 104 14.67 -1.48 5.04
N GLN A 105 13.64 -1.91 4.30
CA GLN A 105 13.45 -3.33 3.99
C GLN A 105 14.52 -3.89 3.05
N ARG A 106 14.99 -3.09 2.08
CA ARG A 106 16.11 -3.48 1.22
C ARG A 106 17.40 -3.65 2.02
N ALA A 107 17.69 -2.70 2.92
CA ALA A 107 18.85 -2.80 3.80
C ALA A 107 18.80 -4.02 4.75
N GLN A 108 17.59 -4.42 5.17
CA GLN A 108 17.37 -5.59 6.01
C GLN A 108 17.66 -6.90 5.26
N GLN A 109 17.25 -7.02 4.00
CA GLN A 109 17.49 -8.20 3.15
C GLN A 109 18.98 -8.45 2.87
N ASP A 110 19.80 -7.40 2.89
CA ASP A 110 21.25 -7.51 2.68
C ASP A 110 22.00 -7.91 3.98
N ALA A 111 21.36 -7.81 5.15
CA ALA A 111 21.96 -8.05 6.47
C ALA A 111 21.65 -9.44 7.07
N ASP A 112 21.14 -10.37 6.26
CA ASP A 112 20.28 -11.51 6.63
C ASP A 112 20.92 -12.67 7.44
N GLU A 113 22.11 -12.50 8.03
CA GLU A 113 22.80 -13.62 8.73
C GLU A 113 22.58 -13.70 10.25
N ALA A 114 21.96 -12.71 10.90
CA ALA A 114 21.96 -12.63 12.38
C ALA A 114 20.60 -12.40 13.09
N SER A 115 19.46 -12.39 12.38
CA SER A 115 18.16 -12.08 13.01
C SER A 115 17.39 -13.34 13.46
N ASP A 116 16.64 -13.20 14.56
CA ASP A 116 15.68 -14.21 15.02
C ASP A 116 14.63 -14.48 13.91
N PRO A 117 14.42 -15.74 13.47
CA PRO A 117 13.51 -16.05 12.37
C PRO A 117 12.07 -15.59 12.61
N MET A 118 11.63 -15.57 13.88
CA MET A 118 10.30 -15.05 14.23
C MET A 118 10.22 -13.53 13.99
N GLN A 119 11.31 -12.81 14.28
CA GLN A 119 11.42 -11.38 14.06
C GLN A 119 11.46 -11.04 12.57
N ALA A 120 12.22 -11.79 11.78
CA ALA A 120 12.29 -11.64 10.32
C ALA A 120 10.91 -11.84 9.68
N LEU A 121 10.20 -12.90 10.09
CA LEU A 121 8.83 -13.16 9.61
C LEU A 121 7.88 -12.02 10.01
N ALA A 122 7.97 -11.54 11.24
CA ALA A 122 7.13 -10.44 11.72
C ALA A 122 7.35 -9.16 10.89
N GLN A 123 8.60 -8.82 10.57
CA GLN A 123 8.95 -7.68 9.73
C GLN A 123 8.44 -7.85 8.30
N GLN A 124 8.55 -9.05 7.73
CA GLN A 124 8.02 -9.32 6.39
C GLN A 124 6.49 -9.18 6.33
N ILE A 125 5.79 -9.70 7.34
CA ILE A 125 4.33 -9.57 7.47
C ILE A 125 3.94 -8.09 7.62
N ALA A 126 4.63 -7.35 8.49
CA ALA A 126 4.39 -5.93 8.72
C ALA A 126 4.55 -5.11 7.43
N TYR A 127 5.64 -5.35 6.70
CA TYR A 127 5.92 -4.71 5.42
C TYR A 127 4.81 -4.97 4.39
N ASP A 128 4.44 -6.23 4.17
CA ASP A 128 3.41 -6.60 3.19
C ASP A 128 2.02 -6.06 3.58
N LEU A 129 1.70 -5.98 4.88
CA LEU A 129 0.43 -5.42 5.36
C LEU A 129 0.36 -3.89 5.20
N ILE A 130 1.47 -3.18 5.36
CA ILE A 130 1.52 -1.72 5.07
C ILE A 130 1.43 -1.47 3.57
N GLN A 131 2.13 -2.24 2.74
CA GLN A 131 2.13 -2.05 1.29
C GLN A 131 0.79 -2.42 0.62
N ALA A 132 -0.04 -3.25 1.28
CA ALA A 132 -1.33 -3.61 0.73
C ALA A 132 -2.28 -2.40 0.61
N ASP A 133 -3.10 -2.35 -0.45
CA ASP A 133 -4.15 -1.31 -0.56
C ASP A 133 -5.26 -1.48 0.49
N LYS A 134 -5.59 -2.74 0.80
CA LYS A 134 -6.67 -3.15 1.69
C LYS A 134 -6.20 -4.32 2.57
N PRO A 135 -5.46 -4.04 3.66
CA PRO A 135 -5.03 -5.09 4.56
C PRO A 135 -6.23 -5.68 5.31
N LEU A 136 -6.15 -6.98 5.56
CA LEU A 136 -7.15 -7.75 6.29
C LEU A 136 -6.43 -8.67 7.27
N VAL A 137 -6.76 -8.54 8.55
CA VAL A 137 -6.39 -9.45 9.62
C VAL A 137 -7.59 -10.34 9.91
N VAL A 138 -7.37 -11.65 9.95
CA VAL A 138 -8.37 -12.66 10.25
C VAL A 138 -7.93 -13.39 11.51
N SER A 139 -8.82 -13.53 12.47
CA SER A 139 -8.60 -14.33 13.67
C SER A 139 -9.90 -15.04 14.03
N GLY A 140 -9.88 -15.93 15.01
CA GLY A 140 -11.11 -16.49 15.56
C GLY A 140 -11.02 -16.90 17.02
N THR A 141 -12.12 -17.44 17.53
CA THR A 141 -12.26 -17.86 18.93
C THR A 141 -12.06 -19.35 19.13
N SER A 142 -11.65 -20.10 18.09
CA SER A 142 -11.55 -21.56 18.12
C SER A 142 -10.64 -22.11 19.23
N LEU A 143 -9.59 -21.37 19.59
CA LEU A 143 -8.69 -21.74 20.69
C LEU A 143 -9.08 -21.13 22.06
N SER A 144 -10.16 -20.36 22.14
CA SER A 144 -10.60 -19.66 23.37
C SER A 144 -9.48 -18.84 24.06
N SER A 145 -8.50 -18.36 23.29
CA SER A 145 -7.37 -17.59 23.80
C SER A 145 -7.63 -16.09 23.63
N ILE A 146 -7.74 -15.39 24.76
CA ILE A 146 -7.90 -13.93 24.79
C ILE A 146 -6.67 -13.24 24.18
N ALA A 147 -5.47 -13.74 24.50
CA ALA A 147 -4.21 -13.15 24.04
C ALA A 147 -4.07 -13.17 22.50
N LEU A 148 -4.62 -14.18 21.82
CA LEU A 148 -4.64 -14.21 20.35
C LEU A 148 -5.56 -13.13 19.76
N ILE A 149 -6.71 -12.91 20.38
CA ILE A 149 -7.67 -11.88 19.96
C ILE A 149 -7.06 -10.49 20.22
N GLU A 150 -6.40 -10.29 21.36
CA GLU A 150 -5.68 -9.07 21.68
C GLU A 150 -4.55 -8.80 20.68
N ALA A 151 -3.77 -9.82 20.32
CA ALA A 151 -2.72 -9.68 19.31
C ALA A 151 -3.31 -9.26 17.95
N ALA A 152 -4.39 -9.90 17.49
CA ALA A 152 -5.06 -9.52 16.25
C ALA A 152 -5.62 -8.08 16.29
N ALA A 153 -6.18 -7.67 17.43
CA ALA A 153 -6.67 -6.31 17.65
C ALA A 153 -5.53 -5.27 17.62
N GLN A 154 -4.43 -5.53 18.33
CA GLN A 154 -3.27 -4.64 18.36
C GLN A 154 -2.62 -4.49 16.98
N ILE A 155 -2.49 -5.57 16.21
CA ILE A 155 -2.02 -5.48 14.81
C ILE A 155 -2.92 -4.56 14.00
N THR A 156 -4.24 -4.73 14.11
CA THR A 156 -5.21 -3.94 13.35
C THR A 156 -5.19 -2.46 13.75
N GLN A 157 -5.05 -2.18 15.05
CA GLN A 157 -4.93 -0.82 15.58
C GLN A 157 -3.64 -0.14 15.12
N ALA A 158 -2.50 -0.83 15.27
CA ALA A 158 -1.20 -0.34 14.82
C ALA A 158 -1.21 -0.06 13.31
N LEU A 159 -1.79 -0.98 12.51
CA LEU A 159 -1.97 -0.77 11.07
C LEU A 159 -2.83 0.46 10.77
N THR A 160 -3.97 0.60 11.42
CA THR A 160 -4.89 1.70 11.13
C THR A 160 -4.26 3.05 11.45
N GLN A 161 -3.56 3.16 12.59
CA GLN A 161 -2.85 4.37 12.98
C GLN A 161 -1.73 4.70 11.98
N LYS A 162 -0.86 3.72 11.68
CA LYS A 162 0.27 3.91 10.78
C LYS A 162 -0.16 4.24 9.35
N ARG A 163 -1.17 3.55 8.84
CA ARG A 163 -1.69 3.80 7.49
C ARG A 163 -2.39 5.15 7.38
N ALA A 164 -3.05 5.62 8.43
CA ALA A 164 -3.58 6.99 8.47
C ALA A 164 -2.45 8.03 8.44
N ALA A 165 -1.37 7.82 9.19
CA ALA A 165 -0.19 8.67 9.17
C ALA A 165 0.47 8.69 7.78
N ILE A 166 0.68 7.52 7.17
CA ILE A 166 1.23 7.37 5.81
C ILE A 166 0.37 8.11 4.79
N LYS A 167 -0.96 7.94 4.84
CA LYS A 167 -1.86 8.63 3.92
C LYS A 167 -1.79 10.15 4.06
N ALA A 168 -1.67 10.65 5.30
CA ALA A 168 -1.50 12.08 5.55
C ALA A 168 -0.16 12.60 5.05
N ALA A 169 0.93 11.85 5.25
CA ALA A 169 2.26 12.18 4.75
C ALA A 169 2.30 12.19 3.22
N GLU A 170 1.73 11.18 2.55
CA GLU A 170 1.61 11.12 1.10
C GLU A 170 0.82 12.32 0.56
N GLN A 171 -0.29 12.67 1.21
CA GLN A 171 -1.08 13.84 0.83
C GLN A 171 -0.29 15.15 0.94
N GLN A 172 0.45 15.34 2.03
CA GLN A 172 1.32 16.51 2.20
C GLN A 172 2.43 16.56 1.15
N GLN A 173 3.03 15.42 0.80
CA GLN A 173 4.06 15.34 -0.23
C GLN A 173 3.51 15.67 -1.62
N VAL A 174 2.31 15.18 -1.94
CA VAL A 174 1.62 15.47 -3.21
C VAL A 174 1.23 16.95 -3.30
N GLU A 175 0.65 17.52 -2.25
CA GLU A 175 0.30 18.94 -2.19
C GLU A 175 1.54 19.83 -2.33
N ALA A 176 2.63 19.51 -1.63
CA ALA A 176 3.89 20.23 -1.74
C ALA A 176 4.54 20.11 -3.13
N HIS A 177 4.38 18.96 -3.79
CA HIS A 177 4.85 18.78 -5.16
C HIS A 177 4.01 19.61 -6.14
N ASN A 178 2.68 19.53 -6.04
CA ASN A 178 1.76 20.22 -6.93
C ASN A 178 1.90 21.75 -6.78
N ALA A 179 2.06 22.27 -5.56
CA ALA A 179 2.34 23.69 -5.35
C ALA A 179 3.64 24.16 -6.03
N LYS A 180 4.67 23.32 -6.11
CA LYS A 180 5.90 23.62 -6.86
C LYS A 180 5.67 23.64 -8.37
N VAL A 181 4.84 22.72 -8.88
CA VAL A 181 4.46 22.69 -10.30
C VAL A 181 3.70 23.96 -10.66
N GLU A 182 2.69 24.34 -9.88
CA GLU A 182 1.91 25.57 -10.09
C GLU A 182 2.78 26.83 -10.02
N ALA A 183 3.73 26.91 -9.07
CA ALA A 183 4.67 28.01 -8.99
C ALA A 183 5.60 28.09 -10.19
N ALA A 184 6.08 26.95 -10.71
CA ALA A 184 6.91 26.89 -11.91
C ALA A 184 6.12 27.30 -13.17
N GLU A 185 4.85 26.89 -13.29
CA GLU A 185 3.95 27.31 -14.36
C GLU A 185 3.66 28.82 -14.31
N ALA A 186 3.42 29.38 -13.12
CA ALA A 186 3.21 30.82 -12.95
C ALA A 186 4.46 31.64 -13.29
N GLN A 187 5.65 31.14 -12.94
CA GLN A 187 6.93 31.75 -13.34
C GLN A 187 7.13 31.69 -14.85
N ALA A 188 6.84 30.55 -15.49
CA ALA A 188 6.91 30.41 -16.94
C ALA A 188 5.90 31.33 -17.66
N ALA A 189 4.68 31.46 -17.15
CA ALA A 189 3.68 32.37 -17.69
C ALA A 189 4.08 33.85 -17.54
N THR A 190 4.72 34.21 -16.41
CA THR A 190 5.22 35.57 -16.19
C THR A 190 6.40 35.89 -17.10
N ALA A 191 7.33 34.93 -17.27
CA ALA A 191 8.47 35.06 -18.18
C ALA A 191 8.03 35.22 -19.65
N GLN A 192 7.05 34.41 -20.08
CA GLN A 192 6.43 34.54 -21.41
C GLN A 192 5.77 35.91 -21.61
N GLN A 193 5.05 36.43 -20.60
CA GLN A 193 4.42 37.75 -20.68
C GLN A 193 5.43 38.90 -20.71
N SER A 194 6.57 38.79 -20.01
CA SER A 194 7.64 39.80 -20.10
C SER A 194 8.33 39.79 -21.46
N GLU A 195 8.65 38.61 -21.99
CA GLU A 195 9.32 38.48 -23.31
C GLU A 195 8.43 38.98 -24.46
N ASP A 196 7.13 38.64 -24.46
CA ASP A 196 6.18 39.17 -25.45
C ASP A 196 6.02 40.70 -25.36
N LYS A 197 6.15 41.26 -24.15
CA LYS A 197 6.10 42.72 -23.94
C LYS A 197 7.38 43.41 -24.44
N ASP A 198 8.54 42.78 -24.29
CA ASP A 198 9.82 43.29 -24.80
C ASP A 198 9.94 43.18 -26.33
N LEU A 199 9.34 42.13 -26.93
CA LEU A 199 9.21 41.98 -28.38
C LEU A 199 8.30 43.04 -29.02
N SER A 200 7.22 43.43 -28.33
CA SER A 200 6.26 44.43 -28.82
C SER A 200 6.67 45.90 -28.61
N ALA A 201 7.72 46.17 -27.81
CA ALA A 201 8.15 47.52 -27.47
C ALA A 201 9.18 48.15 -28.43
N LYS A 202 9.72 47.43 -29.43
CA LYS A 202 10.64 48.00 -30.42
C LYS A 202 9.88 48.55 -31.63
N PRO A 203 9.85 49.88 -31.87
CA PRO A 203 9.20 50.43 -33.06
C PRO A 203 10.05 50.15 -34.30
N ASN A 204 9.44 49.58 -35.35
CA ASN A 204 10.04 49.41 -36.67
C ASN A 204 10.34 50.77 -37.28
N LYS A 205 11.55 51.29 -37.08
CA LYS A 205 12.08 52.45 -37.79
C LYS A 205 13.03 51.98 -38.89
N PRO A 206 12.91 52.51 -40.12
CA PRO A 206 13.70 52.06 -41.26
C PRO A 206 15.21 52.43 -41.21
N GLU A 207 15.63 53.27 -40.26
CA GLU A 207 17.03 53.74 -40.14
C GLU A 207 17.90 52.89 -39.21
N THR A 208 17.31 51.97 -38.44
CA THR A 208 18.06 51.01 -37.63
C THR A 208 17.93 49.66 -38.29
N GLY A 209 19.01 49.13 -38.88
CA GLY A 209 19.03 47.78 -39.43
C GLY A 209 18.59 46.79 -38.35
N VAL A 210 17.38 46.27 -38.48
CA VAL A 210 16.85 45.26 -37.58
C VAL A 210 17.24 43.92 -38.19
N ASP A 211 18.15 43.19 -37.55
CA ASP A 211 18.43 41.79 -37.90
C ASP A 211 17.19 40.96 -37.55
N THR A 212 16.29 40.83 -38.52
CA THR A 212 15.08 40.00 -38.41
C THR A 212 15.41 38.53 -38.11
N GLU A 213 16.61 38.07 -38.47
CA GLU A 213 17.09 36.71 -38.21
C GLU A 213 17.30 36.44 -36.70
N ALA A 214 17.67 37.45 -35.90
CA ALA A 214 17.89 37.28 -34.46
C ALA A 214 16.58 37.29 -33.64
N GLN A 215 15.46 37.72 -34.22
CA GLN A 215 14.14 37.67 -33.56
C GLN A 215 13.43 36.33 -33.78
N ASP A 216 13.67 35.66 -34.92
CA ASP A 216 13.10 34.33 -35.20
C ASP A 216 13.88 33.20 -34.48
N ASP A 217 15.13 33.45 -34.07
CA ASP A 217 16.04 32.44 -33.50
C ASP A 217 16.12 32.48 -31.95
N VAL A 218 15.03 32.88 -31.29
CA VAL A 218 14.91 32.71 -29.83
C VAL A 218 14.50 31.25 -29.58
N GLU A 219 15.49 30.35 -29.48
CA GLU A 219 15.27 28.97 -29.03
C GLU A 219 14.62 29.00 -27.63
N ARG A 220 13.31 28.76 -27.57
CA ARG A 220 12.60 28.56 -26.31
C ARG A 220 13.07 27.25 -25.70
N GLU A 221 13.76 27.32 -24.56
CA GLU A 221 13.93 26.12 -23.74
C GLU A 221 12.52 25.59 -23.41
N PRO A 222 12.19 24.34 -23.77
CA PRO A 222 10.88 23.80 -23.49
C PRO A 222 10.72 23.74 -21.98
N ALA A 223 9.72 24.46 -21.44
CA ALA A 223 9.37 24.37 -20.04
C ALA A 223 9.22 22.89 -19.68
N THR A 224 10.00 22.43 -18.70
CA THR A 224 9.92 21.04 -18.24
C THR A 224 8.51 20.84 -17.70
N LYS A 225 7.68 20.11 -18.45
CA LYS A 225 6.28 19.89 -18.12
C LYS A 225 6.21 18.91 -16.95
N LEU A 226 6.24 19.43 -15.73
CA LEU A 226 6.06 18.65 -14.52
C LEU A 226 4.58 18.28 -14.43
N GLU A 227 4.25 16.99 -14.36
CA GLU A 227 2.88 16.53 -14.21
C GLU A 227 2.45 16.58 -12.74
N LEU A 228 1.19 16.99 -12.50
CA LEU A 228 0.58 16.93 -11.18
C LEU A 228 0.53 15.49 -10.68
N LYS A 229 0.89 15.29 -9.41
CA LYS A 229 0.76 13.99 -8.75
C LYS A 229 -0.63 13.84 -8.14
N GLU A 230 -1.16 12.62 -8.18
CA GLU A 230 -2.38 12.22 -7.47
C GLU A 230 -2.04 11.25 -6.34
N VAL A 231 -2.74 11.38 -5.20
CA VAL A 231 -2.66 10.43 -4.08
C VAL A 231 -3.28 9.09 -4.50
N ASN A 232 -2.73 7.97 -4.01
CA ASN A 232 -3.30 6.64 -4.27
C ASN A 232 -4.73 6.53 -3.71
N LYS A 233 -5.73 6.56 -4.59
CA LYS A 233 -7.16 6.47 -4.24
C LYS A 233 -7.58 5.11 -3.69
N ASN A 234 -6.82 4.06 -3.99
CA ASN A 234 -7.14 2.69 -3.56
C ASN A 234 -6.62 2.37 -2.16
N TYR A 235 -5.75 3.21 -1.60
CA TYR A 235 -5.15 2.98 -0.29
C TYR A 235 -6.13 3.29 0.85
N HIS A 236 -6.59 2.24 1.54
CA HIS A 236 -7.46 2.38 2.71
C HIS A 236 -6.63 2.66 3.96
N ALA A 237 -6.99 3.72 4.68
CA ALA A 237 -6.35 4.06 5.95
C ALA A 237 -6.70 3.06 7.07
N GLN A 238 -7.95 2.57 7.09
CA GLN A 238 -8.39 1.57 8.07
C GLN A 238 -8.03 0.16 7.61
N ALA A 239 -7.46 -0.63 8.53
CA ALA A 239 -7.27 -2.06 8.31
C ALA A 239 -8.57 -2.81 8.64
N GLY A 240 -8.89 -3.82 7.83
CA GLY A 240 -10.01 -4.71 8.11
C GLY A 240 -9.62 -5.76 9.15
N ILE A 241 -10.55 -6.07 10.06
CA ILE A 241 -10.47 -7.23 10.94
C ILE A 241 -11.69 -8.13 10.73
N TYR A 242 -11.48 -9.43 10.62
CA TYR A 242 -12.55 -10.43 10.62
C TYR A 242 -12.31 -11.40 11.78
N LEU A 243 -13.29 -11.49 12.67
CA LEU A 243 -13.27 -12.43 13.79
C LEU A 243 -14.27 -13.56 13.49
N ALA A 244 -13.77 -14.77 13.31
CA ALA A 244 -14.60 -15.97 13.24
C ALA A 244 -15.00 -16.39 14.65
N VAL A 245 -16.30 -16.51 14.90
CA VAL A 245 -16.84 -16.96 16.20
C VAL A 245 -17.76 -18.15 15.92
N PRO A 246 -17.21 -19.38 15.79
CA PRO A 246 -17.97 -20.54 15.31
C PRO A 246 -19.16 -20.88 16.22
N ASP A 247 -18.98 -20.70 17.53
CA ASP A 247 -20.01 -20.96 18.54
C ASP A 247 -21.10 -19.88 18.57
N ALA A 248 -20.81 -18.69 18.02
CA ALA A 248 -21.78 -17.62 17.85
C ALA A 248 -22.26 -17.61 16.40
N ASN A 249 -23.09 -18.60 16.05
CA ASN A 249 -23.89 -18.49 14.83
C ASN A 249 -24.63 -17.14 14.86
N SER A 250 -24.26 -16.23 13.95
CA SER A 250 -24.94 -14.96 13.61
C SER A 250 -24.74 -13.70 14.47
N ILE A 251 -23.55 -13.43 15.01
CA ILE A 251 -23.18 -12.04 15.37
C ILE A 251 -22.09 -11.54 14.42
N GLY A 252 -22.53 -10.79 13.40
CA GLY A 252 -21.66 -9.96 12.59
C GLY A 252 -21.13 -8.81 13.44
N VAL A 253 -20.03 -9.02 14.16
CA VAL A 253 -19.29 -7.89 14.74
C VAL A 253 -18.44 -7.30 13.63
N CYS A 254 -19.03 -6.36 12.89
CA CYS A 254 -18.26 -5.32 12.25
C CYS A 254 -17.74 -4.43 13.41
N MET A 255 -16.64 -4.85 14.04
CA MET A 255 -15.98 -4.05 15.08
C MET A 255 -15.57 -2.73 14.43
N LEU A 256 -16.27 -1.68 14.83
CA LEU A 256 -16.06 -0.29 14.44
C LEU A 256 -14.57 0.09 14.49
N GLY A 257 -13.92 0.08 13.34
CA GLY A 257 -12.73 0.89 13.05
C GLY A 257 -11.57 0.87 14.06
N GLY A 258 -11.40 -0.19 14.85
CA GLY A 258 -10.29 -0.31 15.80
C GLY A 258 -10.28 0.74 16.93
N GLN A 259 -11.44 1.30 17.31
CA GLN A 259 -11.52 2.15 18.50
C GLN A 259 -11.86 1.30 19.73
N SER A 260 -11.07 1.48 20.80
CA SER A 260 -11.37 0.91 22.11
C SER A 260 -12.72 1.46 22.61
N VAL A 261 -13.49 0.64 23.34
CA VAL A 261 -14.74 1.05 24.01
C VAL A 261 -14.44 1.74 25.36
N GLU A 262 -13.17 1.99 25.65
CA GLU A 262 -12.68 2.74 26.81
C GLU A 262 -12.33 4.18 26.45
#